data_AF-A0A3D3CDR6-F1
#
_entry.id   AF-A0A3D3CDR6-F1
#
_cell.length_a   1.000
_cell.length_b   1.000
_cell.length_c   1.000
_cell.angle_alpha   90.00
_cell.angle_beta   90.00
_cell.angle_gamma   90.00
#
_symmetry.space_group_name_H-M   'P 1'
#
loop_
_entity.id
_entity.type
_entity.pdbx_description
1 polymer ?
#
loop_
_entity_poly.entity_id
_entity_poly.type
_entity_poly.pdbx_seq_one_letter_code
_entity_poly.pdbx_strand_id
1 'polypeptide(L)' 'MDQSELRRFEELCIQEEPPWCQASCPLHLDGRALCRSVADGRFAEARRTIEKALPLPEILGRI' A
#
# COMPACT_ATOMS: atom_id res chain seq x y z
N MET A 1 24.97 -4.38 -20.64
CA MET A 1 24.43 -3.25 -19.87
C MET A 1 25.56 -2.28 -19.66
N ASP A 2 25.39 -1.04 -20.14
CA ASP A 2 26.39 0.00 -19.93
C ASP A 2 26.20 0.71 -18.57
N GLN A 3 27.18 1.53 -18.18
CA GLN A 3 27.15 2.25 -16.89
C GLN A 3 25.98 3.24 -16.79
N SER A 4 25.52 3.81 -17.91
CA SER A 4 24.41 4.76 -17.94
C SER A 4 23.08 4.06 -17.70
N GLU A 5 22.90 2.85 -18.23
CA GLU A 5 21.74 2.01 -17.93
C GLU A 5 21.69 1.62 -16.44
N LEU A 6 22.85 1.25 -15.85
CA LEU A 6 22.92 0.91 -14.42
C LEU A 6 22.50 2.07 -13.52
N ARG A 7 23.04 3.28 -13.75
CA ARG A 7 22.68 4.48 -12.97
C ARG A 7 21.18 4.81 -13.07
N ARG A 8 20.60 4.65 -14.26
CA ARG A 8 19.16 4.87 -14.45
C ARG A 8 18.31 3.86 -13.66
N PHE A 9 18.76 2.62 -13.50
CA PHE A 9 18.07 1.66 -12.64
C PHE A 9 18.25 1.98 -11.16
N GLU A 10 19.44 2.38 -10.74
CA GLU A 10 19.72 2.80 -9.36
C GLU A 10 18.83 3.98 -8.93
N GLU A 11 18.59 4.95 -9.82
CA GLU A 11 17.68 6.08 -9.58
C GLU A 11 16.21 5.66 -9.36
N LEU A 12 15.80 4.49 -9.85
CA LEU A 12 14.44 3.96 -9.71
C LEU A 12 14.31 2.93 -8.57
N CYS A 13 15.43 2.51 -7.98
CA CYS A 13 15.44 1.45 -6.98
C CYS A 13 14.86 1.94 -5.65
N ILE A 14 13.75 1.33 -5.23
CA ILE A 14 13.13 1.55 -3.92
C ILE A 14 13.45 0.40 -2.94
N GLN A 15 14.39 -0.49 -3.29
CA GLN A 15 14.80 -1.65 -2.48
C GLN A 15 13.63 -2.55 -2.01
N GLU A 16 12.59 -2.70 -2.83
CA GLU A 16 11.37 -3.47 -2.48
C GLU A 16 10.69 -2.96 -1.19
N GLU A 17 10.92 -1.70 -0.80
CA GLU A 17 10.29 -1.11 0.37
C GLU A 17 8.77 -0.95 0.16
N PRO A 18 7.96 -1.16 1.22
CA PRO A 18 6.54 -0.95 1.13
C PRO A 18 6.23 0.51 0.83
N PRO A 19 5.08 0.80 0.18
CA PRO A 19 4.64 2.17 0.00
C PRO A 19 4.61 2.94 1.32
N TRP A 20 4.98 4.22 1.28
CA TRP A 20 5.03 5.05 2.48
C TRP A 20 3.78 4.94 3.36
N CYS A 21 2.57 4.96 2.79
CA CYS A 21 1.32 4.81 3.55
C CYS A 21 1.24 3.49 4.36
N GLN A 22 1.75 2.38 3.82
CA GLN A 22 1.77 1.08 4.48
C GLN A 22 2.92 0.97 5.48
N ALA A 23 4.07 1.57 5.17
CA ALA A 23 5.21 1.66 6.09
C ALA A 23 4.87 2.50 7.33
N SER A 24 4.15 3.61 7.14
CA SER A 24 3.77 4.55 8.20
C SER A 24 2.56 4.09 9.02
N CYS A 25 1.71 3.21 8.48
CA CYS A 25 0.59 2.65 9.24
C CYS A 25 1.14 1.67 10.31
N PRO A 26 0.84 1.87 11.61
CA PRO A 26 1.31 0.97 12.67
C PRO A 26 0.83 -0.48 12.52
N LEU A 27 -0.25 -0.68 11.74
CA LEU A 27 -0.85 -1.99 11.47
C LEU A 27 -0.58 -2.47 10.04
N HIS A 28 0.31 -1.78 9.31
CA HIS A 28 0.72 -2.12 7.94
C HIS A 28 -0.44 -2.34 6.97
N LEU A 29 -1.51 -1.54 7.10
CA LEU A 29 -2.63 -1.56 6.16
C LEU A 29 -2.13 -1.23 4.74
N ASP A 30 -2.46 -2.11 3.78
CA ASP A 30 -2.28 -1.82 2.36
C ASP A 30 -3.34 -0.80 1.89
N GLY A 31 -3.04 0.47 2.11
CA GLY A 31 -3.90 1.59 1.71
C GLY A 31 -4.06 1.70 0.20
N ARG A 32 -3.06 1.29 -0.59
CA ARG A 32 -3.16 1.36 -2.07
C ARG A 32 -4.14 0.33 -2.60
N ALA A 33 -4.08 -0.92 -2.13
CA ALA A 33 -5.02 -1.96 -2.52
C ALA A 33 -6.45 -1.64 -2.06
N LEU A 34 -6.60 -1.09 -0.86
CA LEU A 34 -7.88 -0.61 -0.34
C LEU A 34 -8.49 0.46 -1.27
N CYS A 35 -7.76 1.55 -1.53
CA CYS A 35 -8.22 2.65 -2.37
C CYS A 35 -8.52 2.21 -3.80
N ARG A 36 -7.71 1.30 -4.37
CA ARG A 36 -7.95 0.74 -5.71
C ARG A 36 -9.25 -0.06 -5.76
N SER A 37 -9.49 -0.94 -4.78
CA SER A 37 -10.72 -1.73 -4.70
C SER A 37 -11.96 -0.85 -4.57
N VAL A 38 -11.87 0.24 -3.79
CA VAL A 38 -12.95 1.23 -3.67
C VAL A 38 -13.18 1.96 -4.98
N ALA A 39 -12.12 2.43 -5.66
CA ALA A 39 -12.22 3.11 -6.95
C ALA A 39 -12.87 2.22 -8.03
N ASP A 40 -12.62 0.92 -8.00
CA ASP A 40 -13.21 -0.07 -8.91
C ASP A 40 -14.63 -0.51 -8.50
N GLY A 41 -15.20 0.04 -7.41
CA GLY A 41 -16.52 -0.35 -6.88
C GLY A 41 -16.56 -1.74 -6.22
N ARG A 42 -15.40 -2.38 -5.99
CA ARG A 42 -15.27 -3.71 -5.38
C ARG A 42 -15.26 -3.64 -3.85
N PHE A 43 -16.37 -3.18 -3.27
CA PHE A 43 -16.46 -2.93 -1.82
C PHE A 43 -16.25 -4.16 -0.94
N ALA A 44 -16.67 -5.34 -1.37
CA ALA A 44 -16.42 -6.58 -0.61
C ALA A 44 -14.92 -6.91 -0.54
N GLU A 45 -14.15 -6.60 -1.58
CA GLU A 45 -12.69 -6.76 -1.59
C GLU A 45 -12.02 -5.70 -0.73
N ALA A 46 -12.45 -4.44 -0.85
CA ALA A 46 -11.99 -3.35 0.02
C ALA A 46 -12.19 -3.70 1.51
N ARG A 47 -13.39 -4.20 1.87
CA ARG A 47 -13.73 -4.64 3.23
C ARG A 47 -12.79 -5.76 3.72
N ARG A 48 -12.55 -6.78 2.88
CA ARG A 48 -11.60 -7.86 3.22
C ARG A 48 -10.16 -7.36 3.41
N THR A 49 -9.72 -6.39 2.61
CA THR A 49 -8.37 -5.81 2.75
C THR A 49 -8.21 -5.09 4.08
N ILE A 50 -9.19 -4.26 4.46
CA ILE A 50 -9.09 -3.48 5.70
C ILE A 50 -9.27 -4.35 6.95
N GLU A 51 -10.17 -5.34 6.94
CA GLU A 51 -10.41 -6.25 8.08
C GLU A 51 -9.26 -7.22 8.34
N LYS A 52 -8.39 -7.48 7.36
CA LYS A 52 -7.16 -8.28 7.56
C LYS A 52 -6.13 -7.56 8.42
N ALA A 53 -6.07 -6.23 8.35
CA ALA A 53 -5.04 -5.43 9.01
C ALA A 53 -5.57 -4.71 10.26
N LEU A 54 -6.79 -4.17 10.20
CA LEU A 54 -7.39 -3.40 11.29
C LEU A 54 -8.34 -4.28 12.10
N PRO A 55 -8.10 -4.49 13.41
CA PRO A 55 -9.03 -5.24 14.27
C PRO A 55 -10.34 -4.49 14.50
N LEU A 56 -10.32 -3.16 14.41
CA LEU A 56 -11.49 -2.28 14.56
C LEU A 56 -11.51 -1.25 13.42
N PRO A 57 -11.81 -1.65 12.16
CA PRO A 57 -11.67 -0.79 10.99
C PRO A 57 -12.46 0.52 11.09
N GLU A 58 -13.67 0.48 11.64
CA GLU A 58 -14.56 1.64 11.72
C GLU A 58 -14.10 2.67 12.76
N ILE A 59 -13.40 2.24 13.81
CA ILE A 59 -12.86 3.14 14.82
C ILE A 59 -11.54 3.72 14.32
N LEU A 60 -10.63 2.83 13.89
CA LEU A 60 -9.27 3.20 13.45
C LEU A 60 -9.25 4.02 12.16
N GLY A 61 -10.24 3.88 11.29
CA GLY A 61 -10.38 4.70 10.08
C GLY A 61 -11.04 6.05 10.30
N ARG A 62 -11.50 6.36 11.53
CA ARG A 62 -12.32 7.55 11.82
C ARG A 62 -11.65 8.53 12.78
N ILE A 63 -10.81 8.02 13.68
CA ILE A 63 -10.00 8.82 14.61
C ILE A 63 -8.64 9.16 13.99
#